data_AF-A0A521F7P8-F1
#
_entry.id   AF-A0A521F7P8-F1
#
_cell.length_a   1.000
_cell.length_b   1.000
_cell.length_c   1.000
_cell.angle_alpha   90.00
_cell.angle_beta   90.00
_cell.angle_gamma   90.00
#
_symmetry.space_group_name_H-M   'P 1'
#
loop_
_entity.id
_entity.type
_entity.pdbx_description
1 polymer ?
#
loop_
_entity_poly.entity_id
_entity_poly.type
_entity_poly.pdbx_seq_one_letter_code
_entity_poly.pdbx_strand_id
1 'polypeptide(L)'
;MTTPSKGIYLAILGAAALAVAGGAAFWYASQQKPQTVADQLVIVDAATCQPATITIPGGRRSFEIVNASDRPIEWEILDGVMVVAERENIAPGFRATLQVALQPGEYDITCGLLSNPRGKLTVTASDEATAAASEVTLRKFLGPLSEYRVYLVMQGNAAVKCAQTLRDAIAAGDLDAARDAWRQARLPYRRIEPLAYRISDLKNAIDPSAAYLAGREDDPAFTGYHRIEYGLFSQNSTDGLQPVADKLLTDLEQLAARLKALPLDPALLTALPGDMTSQLAQARVPQGENPYAGNDLQDFAASLEGIAKLSGLLRQVVASVDPGLDQGIAQDLQAAQDGVAALQSKHRSYGDVPPAARQALATDLTNLADSLGKLQPVIGIN
;
A
#
# COMPACT_ATOMS: atom_id res chain seq x y z
N MET A 1 -73.74 -2.06 -42.70
CA MET A 1 -72.83 -0.99 -42.22
C MET A 1 -73.02 -0.88 -40.72
N THR A 2 -72.17 -1.54 -39.94
CA THR A 2 -72.24 -1.55 -38.47
C THR A 2 -71.70 -0.23 -37.93
N THR A 3 -72.57 0.54 -37.29
CA THR A 3 -72.24 1.81 -36.65
C THR A 3 -71.11 1.59 -35.63
N PRO A 4 -69.98 2.31 -35.73
CA PRO A 4 -68.87 2.12 -34.80
C PRO A 4 -69.36 2.37 -33.37
N SER A 5 -69.00 1.45 -32.46
CA SER A 5 -69.44 1.50 -31.08
C SER A 5 -68.96 2.81 -30.44
N LYS A 6 -69.79 3.42 -29.57
CA LYS A 6 -69.43 4.64 -28.85
C LYS A 6 -68.09 4.52 -28.10
N GLY A 7 -67.66 3.29 -27.79
CA GLY A 7 -66.36 2.98 -27.19
C GLY A 7 -65.16 3.33 -28.09
N ILE A 8 -65.27 3.24 -29.41
CA ILE A 8 -64.16 3.58 -30.33
C ILE A 8 -63.90 5.08 -30.31
N TYR A 9 -64.95 5.91 -30.29
CA TYR A 9 -64.78 7.37 -30.20
C TYR A 9 -64.19 7.80 -28.86
N LEU A 10 -64.57 7.14 -27.76
CA LEU A 10 -63.96 7.37 -26.45
C LEU A 10 -62.48 6.97 -26.42
N ALA A 11 -62.12 5.86 -27.06
CA ALA A 11 -60.73 5.41 -27.16
C ALA A 11 -59.87 6.38 -27.99
N ILE A 12 -60.40 6.89 -29.11
CA ILE A 12 -59.70 7.87 -29.96
C ILE A 12 -59.51 9.20 -29.21
N LEU A 13 -60.54 9.69 -28.51
CA LEU A 13 -60.43 10.90 -27.69
C LEU A 13 -59.43 10.73 -26.54
N GLY A 14 -59.41 9.55 -25.90
CA GLY A 14 -58.43 9.22 -24.86
C GLY A 14 -56.99 9.19 -25.40
N ALA A 15 -56.77 8.57 -26.57
CA ALA A 15 -55.45 8.53 -27.21
C ALA A 15 -54.97 9.93 -27.64
N ALA A 16 -55.85 10.75 -28.21
CA ALA A 16 -55.53 12.13 -28.57
C ALA A 16 -55.18 12.98 -27.35
N ALA A 17 -55.92 12.85 -26.25
CA ALA A 17 -55.63 13.56 -25.00
C ALA A 17 -54.27 13.15 -24.42
N LEU A 18 -53.93 11.86 -24.45
CA LEU A 18 -52.63 11.35 -24.00
C LEU A 18 -51.48 11.83 -24.88
N ALA A 19 -51.66 11.89 -26.21
CA ALA A 19 -50.64 12.40 -27.12
C ALA A 19 -50.35 13.89 -26.91
N VAL A 20 -51.40 14.70 -26.69
CA VAL A 20 -51.26 16.13 -26.36
C VAL A 20 -50.58 16.30 -25.00
N ALA A 21 -50.98 15.52 -23.99
CA ALA A 21 -50.35 15.56 -22.67
C ALA A 21 -48.87 15.14 -22.73
N GLY A 22 -48.54 14.10 -23.50
CA GLY A 22 -47.17 13.66 -23.73
C GLY A 22 -46.32 14.71 -24.46
N GLY A 23 -46.88 15.36 -25.48
CA GLY A 23 -46.22 16.46 -26.18
C GLY A 23 -45.98 17.67 -25.29
N ALA A 24 -46.95 18.03 -24.45
CA ALA A 24 -46.81 19.11 -23.47
C ALA A 24 -45.78 18.77 -22.39
N ALA A 25 -45.76 17.54 -21.89
CA ALA A 25 -44.78 17.07 -20.92
C ALA A 25 -43.36 17.03 -21.51
N PHE A 26 -43.20 16.58 -22.76
CA PHE A 26 -41.91 16.59 -23.45
C PHE A 26 -41.41 18.01 -23.72
N TRP A 27 -42.29 18.92 -24.18
CA TRP A 27 -41.96 20.32 -24.36
C TRP A 27 -41.54 20.99 -23.05
N TYR A 28 -42.29 20.74 -21.97
CA TYR A 28 -41.96 21.24 -20.63
C TYR A 28 -40.62 20.68 -20.12
N ALA A 29 -40.37 19.38 -20.27
CA ALA A 29 -39.10 18.76 -19.90
C ALA A 29 -37.91 19.26 -20.75
N SER A 30 -38.13 19.54 -22.04
CA SER A 30 -37.10 20.07 -22.95
C SER A 30 -36.67 21.50 -22.60
N GLN A 31 -37.55 22.26 -21.94
CA GLN A 31 -37.24 23.60 -21.38
C GLN A 31 -36.47 23.49 -20.05
N GLN A 32 -36.53 22.35 -19.36
CA GLN A 32 -35.79 22.08 -18.13
C GLN A 32 -34.44 21.39 -18.38
N LYS A 33 -33.59 21.96 -19.24
CA LYS A 33 -32.15 21.73 -19.05
C LYS A 33 -31.77 22.55 -17.83
N PRO A 34 -31.40 21.95 -16.68
CA PRO A 34 -30.76 22.72 -15.63
C PRO A 34 -29.52 23.35 -16.27
N GLN A 35 -29.53 24.66 -16.45
CA GLN A 35 -28.30 25.39 -16.70
C GLN A 35 -27.48 25.22 -15.43
N THR A 36 -26.56 24.26 -15.42
CA THR A 36 -25.49 24.25 -14.43
C THR A 36 -24.69 25.51 -14.68
N VAL A 37 -24.96 26.53 -13.87
CA VAL A 37 -24.11 27.72 -13.78
C VAL A 37 -22.72 27.20 -13.45
N ALA A 38 -21.74 27.52 -14.30
CA ALA A 38 -20.37 27.09 -14.04
C ALA A 38 -19.90 27.67 -12.69
N ASP A 39 -19.03 26.92 -11.99
CA ASP A 39 -18.51 27.35 -10.69
C ASP A 39 -17.76 28.67 -10.80
N GLN A 40 -17.08 28.88 -11.93
CA GLN A 40 -16.28 30.07 -12.18
C GLN A 40 -16.47 30.58 -13.62
N LEU A 41 -16.77 31.87 -13.76
CA LEU A 41 -16.74 32.59 -15.03
C LEU A 41 -15.35 33.20 -15.24
N VAL A 42 -14.81 33.06 -16.46
CA VAL A 42 -13.55 33.66 -16.90
C VAL A 42 -13.78 34.38 -18.22
N ILE A 43 -13.55 35.69 -18.24
CA ILE A 43 -13.63 36.52 -19.46
C ILE A 43 -12.22 36.76 -19.95
N VAL A 44 -11.93 36.39 -21.19
CA VAL A 44 -10.60 36.54 -21.79
C VAL A 44 -10.68 37.63 -22.86
N ASP A 45 -9.87 38.68 -22.71
CA ASP A 45 -9.73 39.74 -23.71
C ASP A 45 -8.43 39.56 -24.52
N ALA A 46 -8.02 40.58 -25.28
CA ALA A 46 -6.84 40.48 -26.14
C ALA A 46 -5.51 40.29 -25.36
N ALA A 47 -5.45 40.70 -24.10
CA ALA A 47 -4.20 40.78 -23.33
C ALA A 47 -4.25 40.06 -21.97
N THR A 48 -5.43 39.90 -21.37
CA THR A 48 -5.60 39.40 -20.00
C THR A 48 -6.86 38.54 -19.86
N CYS A 49 -7.01 37.91 -18.69
CA CYS A 49 -8.25 37.27 -18.30
C CYS A 49 -8.76 37.81 -16.97
N GLN A 50 -10.09 37.88 -16.83
CA GLN A 50 -10.79 38.37 -15.66
C GLN A 50 -11.71 37.29 -15.09
N PRO A 51 -11.51 36.89 -13.82
CA PRO A 51 -10.39 37.26 -12.95
C PRO A 51 -9.07 36.59 -13.38
N ALA A 52 -7.95 37.28 -13.14
CA ALA A 52 -6.60 36.73 -13.35
C ALA A 52 -6.10 35.88 -12.17
N THR A 53 -6.75 36.01 -11.00
CA THR A 53 -6.49 35.20 -9.81
C THR A 53 -7.80 34.57 -9.35
N ILE A 54 -7.83 33.26 -9.23
CA ILE A 54 -9.02 32.48 -8.86
C ILE A 54 -8.70 31.68 -7.60
N THR A 55 -9.66 31.58 -6.68
CA THR A 55 -9.58 30.68 -5.53
C THR A 55 -10.85 29.86 -5.43
N ILE A 56 -10.72 28.53 -5.48
CA ILE A 56 -11.87 27.59 -5.43
C ILE A 56 -11.52 26.34 -4.59
N PRO A 57 -12.50 25.63 -4.02
CA PRO A 57 -12.22 24.36 -3.34
C PRO A 57 -11.82 23.26 -4.33
N GLY A 58 -11.05 22.26 -3.91
CA GLY A 58 -10.70 21.09 -4.74
C GLY A 58 -11.87 20.13 -4.96
N GLY A 59 -11.83 19.31 -6.00
CA GLY A 59 -12.93 18.44 -6.43
C GLY A 59 -13.35 18.71 -7.88
N ARG A 60 -14.52 18.23 -8.31
CA ARG A 60 -15.04 18.47 -9.67
C ARG A 60 -15.47 19.93 -9.82
N ARG A 61 -14.82 20.65 -10.72
CA ARG A 61 -15.07 22.07 -11.01
C ARG A 61 -15.38 22.29 -12.47
N SER A 62 -16.09 23.37 -12.70
CA SER A 62 -16.51 23.83 -14.02
C SER A 62 -16.16 25.30 -14.21
N PHE A 63 -15.59 25.61 -15.36
CA PHE A 63 -15.23 26.96 -15.77
C PHE A 63 -16.03 27.31 -17.02
N GLU A 64 -16.67 28.47 -17.05
CA GLU A 64 -17.22 29.06 -18.26
C GLU A 64 -16.25 30.12 -18.78
N ILE A 65 -15.70 29.88 -19.96
CA ILE A 65 -14.72 30.75 -20.60
C ILE A 65 -15.45 31.53 -21.69
N VAL A 66 -15.41 32.87 -21.60
CA VAL A 66 -15.99 33.79 -22.58
C VAL A 66 -14.87 34.49 -23.33
N ASN A 67 -14.89 34.38 -24.66
CA ASN A 67 -13.95 35.11 -25.49
C ASN A 67 -14.48 36.51 -25.82
N ALA A 68 -13.91 37.53 -25.17
CA ALA A 68 -14.17 38.94 -25.40
C ALA A 68 -13.10 39.62 -26.28
N SER A 69 -12.23 38.84 -26.93
CA SER A 69 -11.26 39.31 -27.91
C SER A 69 -11.79 39.27 -29.34
N ASP A 70 -11.00 39.73 -30.29
CA ASP A 70 -11.30 39.74 -31.73
C ASP A 70 -10.75 38.52 -32.49
N ARG A 71 -10.14 37.55 -31.79
CA ARG A 71 -9.54 36.35 -32.37
C ARG A 71 -9.88 35.07 -31.60
N PRO A 72 -9.74 33.87 -32.20
CA PRO A 72 -9.88 32.62 -31.46
C PRO A 72 -8.85 32.52 -30.33
N ILE A 73 -9.26 31.94 -29.20
CA ILE A 73 -8.41 31.76 -28.01
C ILE A 73 -8.45 30.32 -27.50
N GLU A 74 -7.49 30.01 -26.64
CA GLU A 74 -7.49 28.83 -25.77
C GLU A 74 -7.39 29.25 -24.29
N TRP A 75 -7.88 28.38 -23.40
CA TRP A 75 -7.77 28.54 -21.96
C TRP A 75 -7.40 27.21 -21.32
N GLU A 76 -6.28 27.20 -20.60
CA GLU A 76 -5.64 26.02 -20.03
C GLU A 76 -5.39 26.21 -18.54
N ILE A 77 -5.44 25.12 -17.80
CA ILE A 77 -4.96 25.02 -16.42
C ILE A 77 -3.64 24.25 -16.46
N LEU A 78 -2.59 24.81 -15.87
CA LEU A 78 -1.23 24.29 -15.94
C LEU A 78 -0.67 23.97 -14.56
N ASP A 79 0.04 22.86 -14.46
CA ASP A 79 0.91 22.50 -13.34
C ASP A 79 2.37 22.49 -13.82
N GLY A 80 3.07 23.60 -13.60
CA GLY A 80 4.38 23.87 -14.18
C GLY A 80 4.34 23.94 -15.72
N VAL A 81 4.80 22.87 -16.38
CA VAL A 81 4.81 22.72 -17.86
C VAL A 81 3.73 21.77 -18.37
N MET A 82 2.96 21.14 -17.48
CA MET A 82 1.94 20.15 -17.82
C MET A 82 0.57 20.80 -17.97
N VAL A 83 -0.15 20.46 -19.04
CA VAL A 83 -1.56 20.84 -19.21
C VAL A 83 -2.45 19.88 -18.42
N VAL A 84 -3.13 20.41 -17.41
CA VAL A 84 -4.06 19.66 -16.56
C VAL A 84 -5.41 19.50 -17.26
N ALA A 85 -5.89 20.57 -17.89
CA ALA A 85 -7.14 20.61 -18.64
C ALA A 85 -7.18 21.84 -19.54
N GLU A 86 -7.87 21.74 -20.69
CA GLU A 86 -7.89 22.81 -21.69
C GLU A 86 -9.22 22.94 -22.45
N ARG A 87 -9.48 24.14 -22.96
CA ARG A 87 -10.45 24.41 -24.03
C ARG A 87 -9.83 25.30 -25.10
N GLU A 88 -9.76 24.77 -26.31
CA GLU A 88 -9.20 25.42 -27.49
C GLU A 88 -10.27 25.95 -28.46
N ASN A 89 -9.84 26.78 -29.42
CA ASN A 89 -10.64 27.26 -30.55
C ASN A 89 -11.95 27.99 -30.17
N ILE A 90 -11.95 28.71 -29.05
CA ILE A 90 -13.10 29.51 -28.63
C ILE A 90 -13.16 30.76 -29.50
N ALA A 91 -14.13 30.83 -30.42
CA ALA A 91 -14.26 31.95 -31.37
C ALA A 91 -14.68 33.27 -30.68
N PRO A 92 -14.39 34.44 -31.29
CA PRO A 92 -14.80 35.76 -30.78
C PRO A 92 -16.29 35.82 -30.45
N GLY A 93 -16.64 36.26 -29.24
CA GLY A 93 -18.02 36.38 -28.76
C GLY A 93 -18.68 35.07 -28.32
N PHE A 94 -17.98 33.92 -28.42
CA PHE A 94 -18.48 32.63 -27.95
C PHE A 94 -18.06 32.32 -26.50
N ARG A 95 -18.76 31.35 -25.92
CA ARG A 95 -18.51 30.78 -24.60
C ARG A 95 -18.25 29.28 -24.69
N ALA A 96 -17.38 28.75 -23.85
CA ALA A 96 -17.12 27.32 -23.74
C ALA A 96 -17.05 26.91 -22.26
N THR A 97 -17.49 25.69 -21.95
CA THR A 97 -17.39 25.15 -20.59
C THR A 97 -16.30 24.10 -20.50
N LEU A 98 -15.39 24.26 -19.54
CA LEU A 98 -14.42 23.25 -19.12
C LEU A 98 -14.92 22.58 -17.84
N GLN A 99 -14.80 21.26 -17.74
CA GLN A 99 -15.03 20.52 -16.49
C GLN A 99 -13.77 19.73 -16.16
N VAL A 100 -13.33 19.79 -14.90
CA VAL A 100 -12.06 19.18 -14.45
C VAL A 100 -12.17 18.82 -12.97
N ALA A 101 -11.50 17.75 -12.53
CA ALA A 101 -11.33 17.47 -11.11
C ALA A 101 -9.96 17.98 -10.65
N LEU A 102 -9.94 18.90 -9.68
CA LEU A 102 -8.72 19.57 -9.22
C LEU A 102 -8.34 19.14 -7.81
N GLN A 103 -7.04 18.93 -7.58
CA GLN A 103 -6.48 18.69 -6.25
C GLN A 103 -6.08 20.03 -5.59
N PRO A 104 -5.99 20.11 -4.25
CA PRO A 104 -5.50 21.32 -3.58
C PRO A 104 -4.07 21.67 -4.02
N GLY A 105 -3.81 22.94 -4.32
CA GLY A 105 -2.52 23.38 -4.85
C GLY A 105 -2.57 24.73 -5.57
N GLU A 106 -1.42 25.15 -6.10
CA GLU A 106 -1.27 26.36 -6.90
C GLU A 106 -1.05 25.98 -8.37
N TYR A 107 -1.87 26.55 -9.26
CA TYR A 107 -1.82 26.32 -10.70
C TYR A 107 -1.66 27.64 -11.45
N ASP A 108 -1.10 27.56 -12.66
CA ASP A 108 -1.14 28.66 -13.61
C ASP A 108 -2.36 28.50 -14.53
N ILE A 109 -2.89 29.62 -15.03
CA ILE A 109 -3.90 29.61 -16.11
C ILE A 109 -3.43 30.46 -17.28
N THR A 110 -3.71 30.03 -18.50
CA THR A 110 -3.48 30.87 -19.69
C THR A 110 -4.61 31.89 -19.85
N CYS A 111 -4.27 33.08 -20.36
CA CYS A 111 -5.24 34.15 -20.61
C CYS A 111 -5.31 34.46 -22.11
N GLY A 112 -5.69 33.47 -22.93
CA GLY A 112 -5.88 33.64 -24.37
C GLY A 112 -4.65 33.27 -25.19
N LEU A 113 -3.81 34.25 -25.54
CA LEU A 113 -2.60 33.97 -26.32
C LEU A 113 -1.46 33.48 -25.42
N LEU A 114 -0.65 32.54 -25.94
CA LEU A 114 0.53 31.99 -25.25
C LEU A 114 1.54 33.06 -24.78
N SER A 115 1.57 34.22 -25.43
CA SER A 115 2.43 35.35 -25.06
C SER A 115 1.87 36.25 -23.95
N ASN A 116 0.59 36.07 -23.58
CA ASN A 116 -0.05 36.88 -22.54
C ASN A 116 0.47 36.47 -21.15
N PRO A 117 0.46 37.40 -20.17
CA PRO A 117 0.75 37.04 -18.79
C PRO A 117 -0.20 35.96 -18.28
N ARG A 118 0.34 34.96 -17.58
CA ARG A 118 -0.45 33.89 -16.95
C ARG A 118 -1.19 34.40 -15.72
N GLY A 119 -2.39 33.87 -15.50
CA GLY A 119 -3.12 34.01 -14.24
C GLY A 119 -2.73 32.95 -13.21
N LYS A 120 -3.31 33.05 -12.01
CA LYS A 120 -3.13 32.11 -10.90
C LYS A 120 -4.45 31.46 -10.49
N LEU A 121 -4.41 30.16 -10.22
CA LEU A 121 -5.52 29.40 -9.69
C LEU A 121 -5.09 28.70 -8.40
N THR A 122 -5.60 29.16 -7.26
CA THR A 122 -5.41 28.54 -5.96
C THR A 122 -6.57 27.58 -5.70
N VAL A 123 -6.26 26.30 -5.49
CA VAL A 123 -7.25 25.28 -5.14
C VAL A 123 -7.12 24.94 -3.66
N THR A 124 -8.17 25.17 -2.88
CA THR A 124 -8.18 24.93 -1.43
C THR A 124 -8.62 23.50 -1.09
N ALA A 125 -8.30 23.05 0.13
CA ALA A 125 -8.74 21.74 0.62
C ALA A 125 -10.28 21.63 0.67
N SER A 126 -10.80 20.42 0.41
CA SER A 126 -12.23 20.11 0.52
C SER A 126 -12.46 18.63 0.82
N ASP A 127 -13.64 18.29 1.34
CA ASP A 127 -14.03 16.89 1.58
C ASP A 127 -14.13 16.09 0.27
N GLU A 128 -14.58 16.71 -0.81
CA GLU A 128 -14.71 16.08 -2.13
C GLU A 128 -13.34 15.72 -2.71
N ALA A 129 -12.37 16.64 -2.64
CA ALA A 129 -11.00 16.38 -3.07
C ALA A 129 -10.36 15.28 -2.22
N THR A 130 -10.62 15.31 -0.91
CA THR A 130 -10.12 14.30 0.04
C THR A 130 -10.66 12.91 -0.31
N ALA A 131 -11.97 12.78 -0.57
CA ALA A 131 -12.59 11.52 -0.96
C ALA A 131 -12.07 10.98 -2.31
N ALA A 132 -11.92 11.84 -3.31
CA ALA A 132 -11.37 11.46 -4.60
C ALA A 132 -9.89 11.08 -4.52
N ALA A 133 -9.11 11.80 -3.71
CA ALA A 133 -7.71 11.45 -3.42
C ALA A 133 -7.63 10.09 -2.73
N SER A 134 -8.50 9.77 -1.77
CA SER A 134 -8.57 8.45 -1.15
C SER A 134 -8.83 7.33 -2.16
N GLU A 135 -9.71 7.52 -3.14
CA GLU A 135 -9.98 6.52 -4.19
C GLU A 135 -8.78 6.31 -5.13
N VAL A 136 -8.11 7.40 -5.53
CA VAL A 136 -6.86 7.34 -6.32
C VAL A 136 -5.75 6.67 -5.51
N THR A 137 -5.65 6.99 -4.21
CA THR A 137 -4.71 6.37 -3.28
C THR A 137 -4.96 4.87 -3.17
N LEU A 138 -6.21 4.40 -3.09
CA LEU A 138 -6.52 2.96 -3.12
C LEU A 138 -6.05 2.27 -4.41
N ARG A 139 -6.20 2.92 -5.58
CA ARG A 139 -5.64 2.38 -6.85
C ARG A 139 -4.12 2.29 -6.82
N LYS A 140 -3.42 3.20 -6.13
CA LYS A 140 -1.96 3.15 -5.97
C LYS A 140 -1.48 1.91 -5.21
N PHE A 141 -2.35 1.19 -4.49
CA PHE A 141 -2.01 -0.08 -3.83
C PHE A 141 -2.02 -1.30 -4.75
N LEU A 142 -2.60 -1.23 -5.96
CA LEU A 142 -2.67 -2.40 -6.86
C LEU A 142 -1.28 -2.96 -7.20
N GLY A 143 -0.31 -2.08 -7.49
CA GLY A 143 1.09 -2.44 -7.72
C GLY A 143 1.75 -3.06 -6.48
N PRO A 144 1.84 -2.32 -5.36
CA PRO A 144 2.35 -2.82 -4.08
C PRO A 144 1.76 -4.16 -3.63
N LEU A 145 0.44 -4.34 -3.71
CA LEU A 145 -0.23 -5.59 -3.33
C LEU A 145 0.18 -6.75 -4.23
N SER A 146 0.28 -6.50 -5.54
CA SER A 146 0.70 -7.52 -6.51
C SER A 146 2.17 -7.90 -6.33
N GLU A 147 3.04 -6.92 -6.13
CA GLU A 147 4.47 -7.15 -5.94
C GLU A 147 4.74 -7.85 -4.60
N TYR A 148 4.02 -7.49 -3.54
CA TYR A 148 4.15 -8.18 -2.26
C TYR A 148 3.65 -9.62 -2.34
N ARG A 149 2.57 -9.90 -3.08
CA ARG A 149 2.14 -11.28 -3.36
C ARG A 149 3.25 -12.11 -4.00
N VAL A 150 3.92 -11.56 -5.01
CA VAL A 150 5.05 -12.23 -5.69
C VAL A 150 6.18 -12.49 -4.70
N TYR A 151 6.52 -11.48 -3.88
CA TYR A 151 7.55 -11.63 -2.84
C TYR A 151 7.22 -12.76 -1.85
N LEU A 152 5.98 -12.85 -1.36
CA LEU A 152 5.55 -13.92 -0.45
C LEU A 152 5.65 -15.30 -1.10
N VAL A 153 5.25 -15.43 -2.37
CA VAL A 153 5.39 -16.70 -3.11
C VAL A 153 6.85 -17.08 -3.27
N MET A 154 7.73 -16.13 -3.62
CA MET A 154 9.16 -16.38 -3.78
C MET A 154 9.80 -16.84 -2.46
N GLN A 155 9.53 -16.13 -1.36
CA GLN A 155 10.09 -16.48 -0.05
C GLN A 155 9.49 -17.78 0.51
N GLY A 156 8.20 -18.05 0.29
CA GLY A 156 7.58 -19.32 0.65
C GLY A 156 8.24 -20.50 -0.06
N ASN A 157 8.46 -20.39 -1.37
CA ASN A 157 9.18 -21.41 -2.15
C ASN A 157 10.64 -21.56 -1.69
N ALA A 158 11.31 -20.45 -1.36
CA ALA A 158 12.66 -20.49 -0.82
C ALA A 158 12.72 -21.18 0.54
N ALA A 159 11.75 -20.93 1.42
CA ALA A 159 11.65 -21.59 2.73
C ALA A 159 11.51 -23.11 2.58
N VAL A 160 10.62 -23.57 1.68
CA VAL A 160 10.46 -25.00 1.36
C VAL A 160 11.77 -25.61 0.86
N LYS A 161 12.45 -24.94 -0.08
CA LYS A 161 13.73 -25.42 -0.64
C LYS A 161 14.85 -25.50 0.41
N CYS A 162 14.94 -24.52 1.30
CA CYS A 162 15.96 -24.54 2.35
C CYS A 162 15.64 -25.58 3.43
N ALA A 163 14.37 -25.77 3.79
CA ALA A 163 13.96 -26.84 4.70
C ALA A 163 14.21 -28.24 4.12
N GLN A 164 13.99 -28.41 2.82
CA GLN A 164 14.36 -29.61 2.07
C GLN A 164 15.87 -29.89 2.18
N THR A 165 16.71 -28.86 2.03
CA THR A 165 18.17 -28.98 2.20
C THR A 165 18.56 -29.36 3.63
N LEU A 166 17.94 -28.74 4.64
CA LEU A 166 18.15 -29.07 6.05
C LEU A 166 17.76 -30.53 6.36
N ARG A 167 16.59 -30.96 5.88
CA ARG A 167 16.11 -32.33 6.05
C ARG A 167 17.08 -33.35 5.46
N ASP A 168 17.61 -33.09 4.26
CA ASP A 168 18.55 -34.00 3.61
C ASP A 168 19.90 -34.06 4.34
N ALA A 169 20.38 -32.93 4.89
CA ALA A 169 21.60 -32.91 5.70
C ALA A 169 21.43 -33.70 7.02
N ILE A 170 20.26 -33.59 7.67
CA ILE A 170 19.91 -34.40 8.86
C ILE A 170 19.86 -35.88 8.50
N ALA A 171 19.24 -36.24 7.37
CA ALA A 171 19.13 -37.62 6.90
C ALA A 171 20.51 -38.26 6.63
N ALA A 172 21.47 -37.45 6.17
CA ALA A 172 22.84 -37.88 5.94
C ALA A 172 23.67 -38.05 7.23
N GLY A 173 23.16 -37.59 8.38
CA GLY A 173 23.90 -37.60 9.65
C GLY A 173 25.09 -36.63 9.69
N ASP A 174 25.17 -35.69 8.74
CA ASP A 174 26.24 -34.70 8.68
C ASP A 174 25.89 -33.51 9.58
N LEU A 175 26.43 -33.51 10.80
CA LEU A 175 26.12 -32.52 11.82
C LEU A 175 26.50 -31.09 11.39
N ASP A 176 27.66 -30.91 10.76
CA ASP A 176 28.14 -29.58 10.38
C ASP A 176 27.32 -29.04 9.19
N ALA A 177 27.05 -29.88 8.19
CA ALA A 177 26.16 -29.51 7.09
C ALA A 177 24.74 -29.21 7.58
N ALA A 178 24.21 -29.97 8.54
CA ALA A 178 22.89 -29.75 9.12
C ALA A 178 22.82 -28.42 9.89
N ARG A 179 23.86 -28.06 10.65
CA ARG A 179 23.94 -26.77 11.35
C ARG A 179 23.94 -25.59 10.39
N ASP A 180 24.70 -25.69 9.31
CA ASP A 180 24.74 -24.63 8.29
C ASP A 180 23.42 -24.54 7.53
N ALA A 181 22.84 -25.67 7.13
CA ALA A 181 21.54 -25.72 6.50
C ALA A 181 20.43 -25.17 7.41
N TRP A 182 20.50 -25.41 8.73
CA TRP A 182 19.53 -24.88 9.68
C TRP A 182 19.55 -23.36 9.73
N ARG A 183 20.74 -22.75 9.78
CA ARG A 183 20.88 -21.28 9.75
C ARG A 183 20.30 -20.70 8.46
N GLN A 184 20.54 -21.34 7.32
CA GLN A 184 20.01 -20.89 6.02
C GLN A 184 18.50 -21.08 5.90
N ALA A 185 17.95 -22.15 6.46
CA ALA A 185 16.52 -22.45 6.40
C ALA A 185 15.66 -21.42 7.13
N ARG A 186 16.19 -20.77 8.16
CA ARG A 186 15.47 -19.71 8.89
C ARG A 186 15.23 -18.46 8.04
N LEU A 187 16.18 -18.05 7.21
CA LEU A 187 16.19 -16.70 6.62
C LEU A 187 14.95 -16.39 5.74
N PRO A 188 14.50 -17.27 4.82
CA PRO A 188 13.29 -17.00 4.05
C PRO A 188 12.03 -16.94 4.91
N TYR A 189 11.96 -17.74 5.99
CA TYR A 189 10.86 -17.68 6.95
C TYR A 189 10.88 -16.35 7.72
N ARG A 190 12.03 -15.89 8.22
CA ARG A 190 12.17 -14.59 8.92
C ARG A 190 11.74 -13.39 8.08
N ARG A 191 11.99 -13.43 6.76
CA ARG A 191 11.56 -12.42 5.78
C ARG A 191 10.05 -12.30 5.60
N ILE A 192 9.28 -13.35 5.92
CA ILE A 192 7.82 -13.43 5.75
C ILE A 192 7.06 -13.78 7.04
N GLU A 193 7.77 -13.91 8.16
CA GLU A 193 7.24 -14.10 9.51
C GLU A 193 6.03 -13.21 9.83
N PRO A 194 5.92 -11.94 9.42
CA PRO A 194 4.81 -11.07 9.80
C PRO A 194 3.44 -11.58 9.37
N LEU A 195 3.39 -12.11 8.16
CA LEU A 195 2.18 -12.72 7.64
C LEU A 195 2.08 -14.18 8.08
N ALA A 196 3.20 -14.88 8.25
CA ALA A 196 3.21 -16.23 8.78
C ALA A 196 2.67 -16.30 10.23
N TYR A 197 2.95 -15.28 11.07
CA TYR A 197 2.52 -15.20 12.47
C TYR A 197 1.00 -15.10 12.60
N ARG A 198 0.32 -14.56 11.57
CA ARG A 198 -1.14 -14.54 11.48
C ARG A 198 -1.75 -15.91 11.16
N ILE A 199 -0.94 -16.88 10.74
CA ILE A 199 -1.32 -18.27 10.51
C ILE A 199 -0.86 -19.08 11.74
N SER A 200 -1.53 -18.85 12.86
CA SER A 200 -1.06 -19.21 14.20
C SER A 200 -0.84 -20.71 14.41
N ASP A 201 -1.63 -21.57 13.77
CA ASP A 201 -1.45 -23.03 13.78
C ASP A 201 -0.09 -23.42 13.19
N LEU A 202 0.26 -22.88 12.02
CA LEU A 202 1.54 -23.14 11.38
C LEU A 202 2.70 -22.45 12.10
N LYS A 203 2.52 -21.21 12.56
CA LYS A 203 3.57 -20.52 13.34
C LYS A 203 3.96 -21.30 14.60
N ASN A 204 2.98 -21.85 15.32
CA ASN A 204 3.24 -22.63 16.54
C ASN A 204 3.87 -24.00 16.24
N ALA A 205 3.70 -24.54 15.04
CA ALA A 205 4.36 -25.77 14.62
C ALA A 205 5.78 -25.54 14.06
N ILE A 206 5.99 -24.43 13.35
CA ILE A 206 7.24 -24.11 12.65
C ILE A 206 8.27 -23.49 13.58
N ASP A 207 7.87 -22.58 14.48
CA ASP A 207 8.79 -21.80 15.31
C ASP A 207 8.31 -21.70 16.78
N PRO A 208 8.01 -22.82 17.48
CA PRO A 208 7.68 -22.79 18.90
C PRO A 208 8.92 -22.51 19.75
N SER A 209 8.80 -21.62 20.73
CA SER A 209 9.84 -21.46 21.76
C SER A 209 9.58 -22.44 22.90
N ALA A 210 10.58 -23.23 23.26
CA ALA A 210 10.52 -24.16 24.40
C ALA A 210 10.18 -23.44 25.72
N ALA A 211 10.58 -22.17 25.88
CA ALA A 211 10.27 -21.38 27.07
C ALA A 211 8.77 -21.16 27.30
N TYR A 212 7.94 -21.27 26.25
CA TYR A 212 6.49 -21.13 26.34
C TYR A 212 5.73 -22.47 26.37
N LEU A 213 6.44 -23.60 26.41
CA LEU A 213 5.86 -24.94 26.51
C LEU A 213 6.00 -25.48 27.93
N ALA A 214 4.97 -26.19 28.41
CA ALA A 214 4.93 -26.68 29.78
C ALA A 214 6.03 -27.71 30.05
N GLY A 215 6.26 -28.62 29.09
CA GLY A 215 7.35 -29.59 29.12
C GLY A 215 8.69 -29.06 28.61
N ARG A 216 8.75 -27.79 28.17
CA ARG A 216 9.93 -27.19 27.51
C ARG A 216 10.46 -28.07 26.37
N GLU A 217 11.74 -28.45 26.40
CA GLU A 217 12.37 -29.28 25.38
C GLU A 217 11.81 -30.71 25.34
N ASP A 218 11.18 -31.18 26.42
CA ASP A 218 10.53 -32.49 26.52
C ASP A 218 9.04 -32.45 26.14
N ASP A 219 8.50 -31.27 25.81
CA ASP A 219 7.10 -31.12 25.42
C ASP A 219 6.84 -31.73 24.03
N PRO A 220 5.79 -32.53 23.84
CA PRO A 220 5.46 -33.09 22.51
C PRO A 220 5.15 -32.01 21.47
N ALA A 221 4.78 -30.79 21.88
CA ALA A 221 4.59 -29.66 20.97
C ALA A 221 5.91 -29.00 20.56
N PHE A 222 7.05 -29.35 21.17
CA PHE A 222 8.35 -28.81 20.80
C PHE A 222 8.83 -29.41 19.49
N THR A 223 8.50 -28.72 18.40
CA THR A 223 8.72 -29.15 17.02
C THR A 223 9.41 -28.04 16.22
N GLY A 224 9.49 -28.18 14.89
CA GLY A 224 9.95 -27.12 14.00
C GLY A 224 11.42 -26.73 14.17
N TYR A 225 11.75 -25.48 13.87
CA TYR A 225 13.12 -24.97 13.83
C TYR A 225 13.83 -25.14 15.18
N HIS A 226 13.23 -24.73 16.28
CA HIS A 226 13.89 -24.73 17.59
C HIS A 226 14.11 -26.15 18.15
N ARG A 227 13.25 -27.13 17.82
CA ARG A 227 13.52 -28.53 18.18
C ARG A 227 14.72 -29.10 17.45
N ILE A 228 14.87 -28.76 16.16
CA ILE A 228 16.05 -29.13 15.37
C ILE A 228 17.28 -28.38 15.90
N GLU A 229 17.15 -27.10 16.20
CA GLU A 229 18.21 -26.28 16.80
C GLU A 229 18.77 -26.93 18.07
N TYR A 230 17.89 -27.31 18.99
CA TYR A 230 18.27 -27.96 20.24
C TYR A 230 19.08 -29.24 20.00
N GLY A 231 18.63 -30.10 19.08
CA GLY A 231 19.37 -31.32 18.73
C GLY A 231 20.75 -31.04 18.13
N LEU A 232 20.81 -30.14 17.15
CA LEU A 232 22.04 -29.87 16.41
C LEU A 232 23.07 -29.09 17.24
N PHE A 233 22.65 -28.10 18.03
CA PHE A 233 23.57 -27.17 18.69
C PHE A 233 23.79 -27.48 20.17
N SER A 234 22.77 -27.96 20.88
CA SER A 234 22.91 -28.33 22.30
C SER A 234 23.31 -29.79 22.46
N GLN A 235 22.59 -30.71 21.78
CA GLN A 235 22.85 -32.15 21.91
C GLN A 235 23.96 -32.66 20.98
N ASN A 236 24.43 -31.83 20.04
CA ASN A 236 25.47 -32.19 19.06
C ASN A 236 25.14 -33.48 18.29
N SER A 237 23.87 -33.69 17.93
CA SER A 237 23.43 -34.90 17.24
C SER A 237 22.32 -34.62 16.22
N THR A 238 22.25 -35.46 15.19
CA THR A 238 21.13 -35.54 14.24
C THR A 238 20.11 -36.61 14.64
N ASP A 239 20.38 -37.40 15.68
CA ASP A 239 19.55 -38.53 16.10
C ASP A 239 18.13 -38.08 16.46
N GLY A 240 17.14 -38.77 15.91
CA GLY A 240 15.73 -38.47 16.15
C GLY A 240 15.23 -37.16 15.53
N LEU A 241 16.06 -36.42 14.78
CA LEU A 241 15.63 -35.17 14.14
C LEU A 241 14.93 -35.38 12.80
N GLN A 242 15.11 -36.53 12.14
CA GLN A 242 14.52 -36.78 10.82
C GLN A 242 13.00 -36.57 10.80
N PRO A 243 12.20 -37.15 11.72
CA PRO A 243 10.75 -36.93 11.71
C PRO A 243 10.35 -35.47 11.96
N VAL A 244 11.16 -34.72 12.71
CA VAL A 244 10.94 -33.28 12.97
C VAL A 244 11.21 -32.46 11.71
N ALA A 245 12.27 -32.79 10.98
CA ALA A 245 12.61 -32.13 9.71
C ALA A 245 11.60 -32.43 8.60
N ASP A 246 11.10 -33.67 8.52
CA ASP A 246 10.04 -34.06 7.60
C ASP A 246 8.75 -33.25 7.88
N LYS A 247 8.36 -33.14 9.16
CA LYS A 247 7.19 -32.35 9.56
C LYS A 247 7.38 -30.87 9.24
N LEU A 248 8.55 -30.29 9.55
CA LEU A 248 8.86 -28.89 9.26
C LEU A 248 8.72 -28.58 7.76
N LEU A 249 9.21 -29.46 6.88
CA LEU A 249 9.06 -29.31 5.44
C LEU A 249 7.57 -29.28 5.04
N THR A 250 6.77 -30.23 5.54
CA THR A 250 5.32 -30.26 5.28
C THR A 250 4.60 -29.00 5.79
N ASP A 251 4.95 -28.50 6.98
CA ASP A 251 4.35 -27.29 7.53
C ASP A 251 4.71 -26.05 6.69
N LEU A 252 5.94 -25.98 6.14
CA LEU A 252 6.37 -24.89 5.26
C LEU A 252 5.72 -24.96 3.87
N GLU A 253 5.45 -26.14 3.33
CA GLU A 253 4.67 -26.31 2.11
C GLU A 253 3.24 -25.80 2.31
N GLN A 254 2.62 -26.12 3.45
CA GLN A 254 1.31 -25.59 3.83
C GLN A 254 1.35 -24.06 4.01
N LEU A 255 2.40 -23.53 4.63
CA LEU A 255 2.59 -22.09 4.80
C LEU A 255 2.67 -21.40 3.43
N ALA A 256 3.49 -21.92 2.51
CA ALA A 256 3.64 -21.37 1.17
C ALA A 256 2.30 -21.37 0.40
N ALA A 257 1.51 -22.44 0.51
CA ALA A 257 0.18 -22.51 -0.09
C ALA A 257 -0.78 -21.47 0.51
N ARG A 258 -0.81 -21.32 1.85
CA ARG A 258 -1.69 -20.36 2.53
C ARG A 258 -1.27 -18.91 2.27
N LEU A 259 0.02 -18.60 2.23
CA LEU A 259 0.52 -17.26 1.90
C LEU A 259 0.14 -16.85 0.47
N LYS A 260 0.18 -17.78 -0.49
CA LYS A 260 -0.27 -17.53 -1.87
C LYS A 260 -1.75 -17.15 -1.95
N ALA A 261 -2.58 -17.79 -1.12
CA ALA A 261 -4.02 -17.61 -1.08
C ALA A 261 -4.49 -16.47 -0.16
N LEU A 262 -3.63 -15.97 0.71
CA LEU A 262 -3.99 -14.97 1.72
C LEU A 262 -4.52 -13.69 1.05
N PRO A 263 -5.70 -13.19 1.46
CA PRO A 263 -6.16 -11.89 1.00
C PRO A 263 -5.20 -10.81 1.51
N LEU A 264 -4.74 -9.96 0.60
CA LEU A 264 -3.97 -8.77 0.92
C LEU A 264 -4.85 -7.57 0.63
N ASP A 265 -4.96 -6.68 1.61
CA ASP A 265 -5.66 -5.41 1.47
C ASP A 265 -4.74 -4.24 1.84
N PRO A 266 -5.08 -3.00 1.42
CA PRO A 266 -4.26 -1.83 1.70
C PRO A 266 -4.05 -1.53 3.20
N ALA A 267 -5.04 -1.80 4.06
CA ALA A 267 -4.95 -1.52 5.50
C ALA A 267 -3.91 -2.45 6.15
N LEU A 268 -4.02 -3.74 5.83
CA LEU A 268 -3.06 -4.78 6.23
C LEU A 268 -1.65 -4.42 5.76
N LEU A 269 -1.49 -4.06 4.48
CA LEU A 269 -0.19 -3.76 3.90
C LEU A 269 0.46 -2.55 4.59
N THR A 270 -0.34 -1.56 4.98
CA THR A 270 0.12 -0.33 5.61
C THR A 270 0.51 -0.53 7.08
N ALA A 271 -0.23 -1.34 7.83
CA ALA A 271 0.04 -1.59 9.25
C ALA A 271 1.25 -2.52 9.48
N LEU A 272 1.41 -3.52 8.60
CA LEU A 272 2.39 -4.61 8.77
C LEU A 272 3.82 -4.16 9.10
N PRO A 273 4.47 -3.22 8.36
CA PRO A 273 5.85 -2.83 8.65
C PRO A 273 6.06 -2.30 10.07
N GLY A 274 5.13 -1.45 10.54
CA GLY A 274 5.20 -0.86 11.88
C GLY A 274 5.04 -1.92 12.96
N ASP A 275 4.02 -2.77 12.84
CA ASP A 275 3.74 -3.88 13.77
C ASP A 275 4.96 -4.80 13.91
N MET A 276 5.57 -5.17 12.78
CA MET A 276 6.75 -6.05 12.77
C MET A 276 7.96 -5.42 13.45
N THR A 277 8.23 -4.16 13.12
CA THR A 277 9.41 -3.46 13.64
C THR A 277 9.27 -3.29 15.15
N SER A 278 8.05 -2.96 15.60
CA SER A 278 7.69 -2.90 17.01
C SER A 278 7.89 -4.26 17.71
N GLN A 279 7.45 -5.36 17.09
CA GLN A 279 7.65 -6.70 17.64
C GLN A 279 9.13 -7.07 17.77
N LEU A 280 9.96 -6.75 16.77
CA LEU A 280 11.41 -6.95 16.85
C LEU A 280 12.01 -6.15 18.01
N ALA A 281 11.68 -4.86 18.11
CA ALA A 281 12.19 -3.96 19.13
C ALA A 281 11.85 -4.41 20.55
N GLN A 282 10.59 -4.79 20.79
CA GLN A 282 10.08 -5.04 22.14
C GLN A 282 10.27 -6.48 22.61
N ALA A 283 10.12 -7.46 21.71
CA ALA A 283 10.05 -8.87 22.10
C ALA A 283 11.30 -9.66 21.69
N ARG A 284 11.95 -9.33 20.56
CA ARG A 284 13.00 -10.18 20.00
C ARG A 284 14.39 -9.71 20.34
N VAL A 285 14.72 -8.46 20.04
CA VAL A 285 16.04 -7.89 20.31
C VAL A 285 16.42 -7.98 21.79
N PRO A 286 15.56 -7.68 22.78
CA PRO A 286 16.01 -7.74 24.17
C PRO A 286 16.51 -9.13 24.61
N GLN A 287 15.85 -10.20 24.13
CA GLN A 287 16.05 -11.57 24.65
C GLN A 287 16.82 -12.49 23.70
N GLY A 288 16.70 -12.30 22.38
CA GLY A 288 17.04 -13.32 21.40
C GLY A 288 15.96 -14.41 21.30
N GLU A 289 15.95 -15.15 20.21
CA GLU A 289 15.06 -16.27 19.93
C GLU A 289 15.81 -17.61 19.77
N ASN A 290 17.12 -17.60 19.49
CA ASN A 290 17.92 -18.80 19.20
C ASN A 290 18.90 -19.13 20.35
N PRO A 291 18.41 -19.70 21.49
CA PRO A 291 19.22 -19.91 22.68
C PRO A 291 20.36 -20.93 22.49
N TYR A 292 20.33 -21.75 21.45
CA TYR A 292 21.33 -22.80 21.23
C TYR A 292 22.30 -22.45 20.11
N ALA A 293 21.80 -21.91 18.99
CA ALA A 293 22.61 -21.56 17.82
C ALA A 293 23.22 -20.15 17.90
N GLY A 294 22.59 -19.23 18.64
CA GLY A 294 23.08 -17.86 18.88
C GLY A 294 23.16 -16.98 17.63
N ASN A 295 22.46 -17.31 16.55
CA ASN A 295 22.53 -16.63 15.24
C ASN A 295 21.49 -15.51 15.07
N ASP A 296 20.92 -14.98 16.15
CA ASP A 296 19.81 -14.02 16.13
C ASP A 296 20.08 -12.78 15.27
N LEU A 297 21.34 -12.31 15.19
CA LEU A 297 21.68 -11.17 14.33
C LEU A 297 21.42 -11.46 12.84
N GLN A 298 21.54 -12.72 12.39
CA GLN A 298 21.22 -13.12 11.02
C GLN A 298 19.71 -13.12 10.80
N ASP A 299 18.94 -13.57 11.80
CA ASP A 299 17.48 -13.54 11.76
C ASP A 299 16.96 -12.09 11.74
N PHE A 300 17.53 -11.19 12.56
CA PHE A 300 17.14 -9.78 12.58
C PHE A 300 17.43 -9.09 11.25
N ALA A 301 18.57 -9.40 10.61
CA ALA A 301 18.87 -8.90 9.27
C ALA A 301 17.82 -9.38 8.26
N ALA A 302 17.48 -10.68 8.27
CA ALA A 302 16.47 -11.23 7.37
C ALA A 302 15.06 -10.65 7.64
N SER A 303 14.68 -10.43 8.90
CA SER A 303 13.43 -9.75 9.24
C SER A 303 13.42 -8.30 8.76
N LEU A 304 14.54 -7.56 8.91
CA LEU A 304 14.68 -6.20 8.37
C LEU A 304 14.65 -6.16 6.83
N GLU A 305 15.17 -7.17 6.14
CA GLU A 305 15.00 -7.29 4.68
C GLU A 305 13.51 -7.42 4.30
N GLY A 306 12.73 -8.19 5.08
CA GLY A 306 11.28 -8.29 4.92
C GLY A 306 10.55 -6.96 5.15
N ILE A 307 10.92 -6.25 6.23
CA ILE A 307 10.41 -4.91 6.54
C ILE A 307 10.76 -3.95 5.40
N ALA A 308 12.03 -3.91 4.98
CA ALA A 308 12.52 -3.03 3.93
C ALA A 308 11.80 -3.27 2.60
N LYS A 309 11.54 -4.54 2.24
CA LYS A 309 10.78 -4.85 1.04
C LYS A 309 9.39 -4.23 1.09
N LEU A 310 8.67 -4.43 2.18
CA LEU A 310 7.30 -3.94 2.32
C LEU A 310 7.24 -2.41 2.42
N SER A 311 8.11 -1.82 3.24
CA SER A 311 8.26 -0.37 3.35
C SER A 311 8.59 0.25 2.00
N GLY A 312 9.50 -0.34 1.22
CA GLY A 312 9.85 0.14 -0.12
C GLY A 312 8.66 0.20 -1.09
N LEU A 313 7.73 -0.76 -1.01
CA LEU A 313 6.50 -0.74 -1.82
C LEU A 313 5.57 0.41 -1.42
N LEU A 314 5.43 0.66 -0.12
CA LEU A 314 4.57 1.72 0.42
C LEU A 314 5.17 3.11 0.23
N ARG A 315 6.50 3.20 0.23
CA ARG A 315 7.24 4.45 0.01
C ARG A 315 6.91 5.08 -1.34
N GLN A 316 6.67 4.26 -2.37
CA GLN A 316 6.20 4.76 -3.68
C GLN A 316 4.83 5.45 -3.58
N VAL A 317 3.97 5.01 -2.68
CA VAL A 317 2.66 5.62 -2.43
C VAL A 317 2.82 6.90 -1.62
N VAL A 318 3.58 6.83 -0.50
CA VAL A 318 3.70 7.94 0.46
C VAL A 318 4.52 9.11 -0.09
N ALA A 319 5.52 8.89 -0.95
CA ALA A 319 6.37 9.97 -1.47
C ALA A 319 5.58 11.04 -2.23
N SER A 320 4.43 10.69 -2.80
CA SER A 320 3.53 11.63 -3.48
C SER A 320 2.54 12.35 -2.55
N VAL A 321 2.45 11.92 -1.29
CA VAL A 321 1.47 12.41 -0.31
C VAL A 321 2.18 13.16 0.83
N ASP A 322 3.26 12.60 1.35
CA ASP A 322 4.11 13.17 2.39
C ASP A 322 5.59 12.81 2.14
N PRO A 323 6.34 13.66 1.39
CA PRO A 323 7.76 13.45 1.13
C PRO A 323 8.64 13.48 2.39
N GLY A 324 8.22 14.19 3.44
CA GLY A 324 8.96 14.27 4.70
C GLY A 324 8.91 12.95 5.46
N LEU A 325 7.72 12.33 5.49
CA LEU A 325 7.55 10.99 6.04
C LEU A 325 8.33 9.94 5.25
N ASP A 326 8.34 10.01 3.91
CA ASP A 326 9.15 9.09 3.08
C ASP A 326 10.64 9.14 3.46
N GLN A 327 11.19 10.35 3.61
CA GLN A 327 12.58 10.54 4.00
C GLN A 327 12.87 10.04 5.42
N GLY A 328 11.96 10.30 6.38
CA GLY A 328 12.09 9.80 7.74
C GLY A 328 12.14 8.27 7.80
N ILE A 329 11.21 7.59 7.10
CA ILE A 329 11.20 6.13 7.00
C ILE A 329 12.50 5.61 6.39
N ALA A 330 13.02 6.27 5.35
CA ALA A 330 14.28 5.88 4.72
C ALA A 330 15.47 5.95 5.68
N GLN A 331 15.56 7.03 6.46
CA GLN A 331 16.63 7.26 7.43
C GLN A 331 16.57 6.25 8.58
N ASP A 332 15.39 6.07 9.18
CA ASP A 332 15.21 5.13 10.29
C ASP A 332 15.47 3.68 9.86
N LEU A 333 15.07 3.32 8.63
CA LEU A 333 15.33 1.98 8.07
C LEU A 333 16.83 1.75 7.89
N GLN A 334 17.54 2.74 7.34
CA GLN A 334 18.99 2.66 7.17
C GLN A 334 19.70 2.53 8.52
N ALA A 335 19.30 3.32 9.53
CA ALA A 335 19.86 3.25 10.88
C ALA A 335 19.70 1.85 11.50
N ALA A 336 18.50 1.25 11.39
CA ALA A 336 18.25 -0.10 11.89
C ALA A 336 19.11 -1.17 11.17
N GLN A 337 19.24 -1.07 9.84
CA GLN A 337 20.07 -1.98 9.04
C GLN A 337 21.56 -1.85 9.39
N ASP A 338 22.06 -0.63 9.52
CA ASP A 338 23.45 -0.35 9.91
C ASP A 338 23.73 -0.84 11.33
N GLY A 339 22.78 -0.67 12.25
CA GLY A 339 22.84 -1.18 13.62
C GLY A 339 23.03 -2.69 13.65
N VAL A 340 22.20 -3.46 12.92
CA VAL A 340 22.33 -4.92 12.84
C VAL A 340 23.66 -5.32 12.19
N ALA A 341 24.05 -4.69 11.07
CA ALA A 341 25.31 -4.98 10.38
C ALA A 341 26.54 -4.72 11.27
N ALA A 342 26.52 -3.62 12.03
CA ALA A 342 27.58 -3.29 12.98
C ALA A 342 27.71 -4.36 14.08
N LEU A 343 26.59 -4.87 14.60
CA LEU A 343 26.60 -5.96 15.57
C LEU A 343 27.14 -7.26 14.97
N GLN A 344 26.72 -7.63 13.76
CA GLN A 344 27.20 -8.83 13.06
C GLN A 344 28.72 -8.80 12.83
N SER A 345 29.29 -7.60 12.57
CA SER A 345 30.73 -7.44 12.37
C SER A 345 31.55 -7.64 13.65
N LYS A 346 30.94 -7.48 14.83
CA LYS A 346 31.61 -7.48 16.14
C LYS A 346 31.31 -8.74 16.97
N HIS A 347 30.19 -9.39 16.73
CA HIS A 347 29.68 -10.49 17.55
C HIS A 347 29.29 -11.68 16.68
N ARG A 348 29.81 -12.86 17.03
CA ARG A 348 29.46 -14.11 16.35
C ARG A 348 28.20 -14.75 16.93
N SER A 349 28.04 -14.69 18.26
CA SER A 349 26.87 -15.17 18.99
C SER A 349 26.10 -14.00 19.58
N TYR A 350 24.77 -14.09 19.57
CA TYR A 350 23.93 -13.07 20.17
C TYR A 350 24.13 -12.93 21.68
N GLY A 351 24.48 -14.04 22.35
CA GLY A 351 24.83 -14.04 23.77
C GLY A 351 25.95 -13.07 24.13
N ASP A 352 26.85 -12.79 23.19
CA ASP A 352 28.00 -11.91 23.39
C ASP A 352 27.67 -10.43 23.16
N VAL A 353 26.48 -10.11 22.64
CA VAL A 353 26.06 -8.73 22.37
C VAL A 353 25.72 -8.03 23.70
N PRO A 354 26.40 -6.94 24.07
CA PRO A 354 26.18 -6.24 25.33
C PRO A 354 24.74 -5.72 25.45
N PRO A 355 24.12 -5.73 26.65
CA PRO A 355 22.76 -5.23 26.86
C PRO A 355 22.55 -3.80 26.35
N ALA A 356 23.53 -2.91 26.53
CA ALA A 356 23.46 -1.54 26.02
C ALA A 356 23.39 -1.47 24.48
N ALA A 357 24.08 -2.38 23.78
CA ALA A 357 24.06 -2.45 22.32
C ALA A 357 22.72 -3.02 21.81
N ARG A 358 22.16 -4.01 22.51
CA ARG A 358 20.79 -4.51 22.24
C ARG A 358 19.75 -3.40 22.44
N GLN A 359 19.89 -2.61 23.51
CA GLN A 359 19.01 -1.48 23.79
C GLN A 359 19.09 -0.40 22.71
N ALA A 360 20.30 -0.08 22.23
CA ALA A 360 20.48 0.88 21.13
C ALA A 360 19.76 0.41 19.85
N LEU A 361 19.96 -0.85 19.45
CA LEU A 361 19.23 -1.42 18.30
C LEU A 361 17.71 -1.42 18.50
N ALA A 362 17.23 -1.75 19.72
CA ALA A 362 15.81 -1.69 20.03
C ALA A 362 15.25 -0.26 19.91
N THR A 363 16.04 0.76 20.29
CA THR A 363 15.66 2.17 20.11
C THR A 363 15.58 2.56 18.63
N ASP A 364 16.56 2.17 17.81
CA ASP A 364 16.53 2.44 16.37
C ASP A 364 15.30 1.79 15.69
N LEU A 365 14.99 0.54 16.06
CA LEU A 365 13.78 -0.14 15.60
C LEU A 365 12.50 0.51 16.11
N THR A 366 12.48 1.04 17.34
CA THR A 366 11.32 1.76 17.86
C THR A 366 11.06 3.03 17.04
N ASN A 367 12.11 3.80 16.72
CA ASN A 367 11.98 4.99 15.87
C ASN A 367 11.44 4.64 14.48
N LEU A 368 11.97 3.57 13.87
CA LEU A 368 11.46 3.06 12.59
C LEU A 368 9.99 2.64 12.68
N ALA A 369 9.59 1.95 13.76
CA ALA A 369 8.21 1.56 13.99
C ALA A 369 7.29 2.78 14.10
N ASP A 370 7.70 3.83 14.83
CA ASP A 370 6.96 5.07 14.99
C ASP A 370 6.80 5.82 13.65
N SER A 371 7.84 5.84 12.81
CA SER A 371 7.75 6.41 11.47
C SER A 371 6.82 5.60 10.57
N LEU A 372 6.92 4.27 10.57
CA LEU A 372 6.03 3.39 9.79
C LEU A 372 4.57 3.47 10.28
N GLY A 373 4.34 3.66 11.57
CA GLY A 373 3.01 3.83 12.16
C GLY A 373 2.26 5.08 11.67
N LYS A 374 2.97 6.06 11.10
CA LYS A 374 2.36 7.26 10.49
C LYS A 374 1.84 7.03 9.08
N LEU A 375 2.14 5.90 8.44
CA LEU A 375 1.69 5.61 7.07
C LEU A 375 0.16 5.55 6.98
N GLN A 376 -0.50 4.87 7.91
CA GLN A 376 -1.95 4.70 7.88
C GLN A 376 -2.73 6.03 7.88
N PRO A 377 -2.50 6.96 8.83
CA PRO A 377 -3.22 8.24 8.86
C PRO A 377 -2.89 9.14 7.66
N VAL A 378 -1.67 9.07 7.10
CA VAL A 378 -1.26 9.88 5.94
C VAL A 378 -1.89 9.38 4.64
N ILE A 379 -2.00 8.06 4.48
CA ILE A 379 -2.53 7.44 3.25
C ILE A 379 -4.08 7.47 3.24
N GLY A 380 -4.72 7.65 4.39
CA GLY A 380 -6.18 7.79 4.49
C GLY A 380 -6.94 6.47 4.31
N ILE A 381 -6.34 5.35 4.74
CA ILE A 381 -6.99 4.05 4.84
C ILE A 381 -7.41 3.85 6.31
N ASN A 382 -8.66 4.22 6.61
CA ASN A 382 -9.27 4.02 7.92
C ASN A 382 -10.07 2.72 7.97
#